data_AF-A0A6B9F8J3-F1
#
_entry.id   AF-A0A6B9F8J3-F1
#
_cell.length_a   1.000
_cell.length_b   1.000
_cell.length_c   1.000
_cell.angle_alpha   90.00
_cell.angle_beta   90.00
_cell.angle_gamma   90.00
#
_symmetry.space_group_name_H-M   'P 1'
#
loop_
_entity.id
_entity.type
_entity.pdbx_description
1 polymer ?
#
loop_
_entity_poly.entity_id
_entity_poly.type
_entity_poly.pdbx_seq_one_letter_code
_entity_poly.pdbx_strand_id
1 'polypeptide(L)'
;MKEFERKQLLERVNREAATVGAAIPETIEVQGEEVDLQEFVFEIKRRETVPTGERERVERAKRNLRRERLERLQRIEDGEVSYAEGERLAESIVGIDRALNALEALGPADLEREAEAQEAADRKRWMKFLRKALGNEDTSHNTRGRP
;
A
#
# COMPACT_ATOMS: atom_id res chain seq x y z
N MET A 1 10.50 -6.74 23.04
CA MET A 1 11.71 -5.96 22.65
C MET A 1 12.13 -5.02 23.79
N LYS A 2 13.38 -4.53 23.86
CA LYS A 2 13.79 -3.52 24.87
C LYS A 2 13.28 -2.11 24.51
N GLU A 3 13.13 -1.24 25.49
CA GLU A 3 12.55 0.11 25.28
C GLU A 3 13.38 0.98 24.32
N PHE A 4 14.71 0.93 24.41
CA PHE A 4 15.58 1.72 23.53
C PHE A 4 15.58 1.21 22.08
N GLU A 5 15.41 -0.10 21.88
CA GLU A 5 15.26 -0.72 20.57
C GLU A 5 13.93 -0.27 19.93
N ARG A 6 12.85 -0.27 20.72
CA ARG A 6 11.53 0.22 20.29
C ARG A 6 11.60 1.69 19.86
N LYS A 7 12.18 2.56 20.69
CA LYS A 7 12.32 3.99 20.38
C LYS A 7 13.07 4.23 19.08
N GLN A 8 14.14 3.47 18.82
CA GLN A 8 14.88 3.58 17.56
C GLN A 8 14.04 3.20 16.34
N LEU A 9 13.23 2.14 16.43
CA LEU A 9 12.34 1.73 15.34
C LEU A 9 11.26 2.78 15.07
N LEU A 10 10.63 3.31 16.12
CA LEU A 10 9.61 4.35 16.02
C LEU A 10 10.16 5.65 15.41
N GLU A 11 11.35 6.06 15.84
CA GLU A 11 12.04 7.23 15.28
C GLU A 11 12.36 7.02 13.79
N ARG A 12 12.78 5.80 13.40
CA ARG A 12 13.08 5.47 12.01
C ARG A 12 11.86 5.56 11.12
N VAL A 13 10.70 5.06 11.55
CA VAL A 13 9.48 5.02 10.72
C VAL A 13 8.72 6.35 10.68
N ASN A 14 8.82 7.18 11.73
CA ASN A 14 8.09 8.45 11.81
C ASN A 14 8.86 9.64 11.21
N ARG A 15 10.13 9.45 10.83
CA ARG A 15 10.91 10.51 10.18
C ARG A 15 10.27 10.88 8.83
N GLU A 16 10.07 12.16 8.57
CA GLU A 16 9.51 12.65 7.30
C GLU A 16 10.27 12.14 6.05
N ALA A 17 11.59 12.01 6.17
CA ALA A 17 12.46 11.48 5.11
C ALA A 17 12.62 9.96 5.10
N ALA A 18 11.85 9.19 5.89
CA ALA A 18 12.00 7.73 6.01
C ALA A 18 11.85 6.99 4.67
N THR A 19 11.13 7.57 3.71
CA THR A 19 10.91 6.99 2.37
C THR A 19 12.01 7.32 1.36
N VAL A 20 12.92 8.25 1.68
CA VAL A 20 13.99 8.70 0.79
C VAL A 20 15.17 7.73 0.88
N GLY A 21 15.52 7.09 -0.24
CA GLY A 21 16.61 6.11 -0.32
C GLY A 21 16.29 4.73 0.28
N ALA A 22 15.13 4.55 0.92
CA ALA A 22 14.68 3.26 1.42
C ALA A 22 14.27 2.31 0.27
N ALA A 23 14.64 1.04 0.41
CA ALA A 23 14.16 -0.01 -0.48
C ALA A 23 12.66 -0.21 -0.31
N ILE A 24 11.94 -0.41 -1.42
CA ILE A 24 10.55 -0.84 -1.38
C ILE A 24 10.57 -2.37 -1.23
N PRO A 25 9.90 -2.94 -0.22
CA PRO A 25 9.69 -4.38 -0.13
C PRO A 25 9.10 -4.93 -1.43
N GLU A 26 9.56 -6.11 -1.86
CA GLU A 26 9.02 -6.75 -3.06
C GLU A 26 7.52 -7.01 -2.90
N THR A 27 7.17 -7.65 -1.77
CA THR A 27 5.78 -7.94 -1.39
C THR A 27 5.42 -7.40 -0.01
N ILE A 28 4.13 -7.20 0.23
CA ILE A 28 3.54 -7.01 1.55
C ILE A 28 2.26 -7.84 1.67
N GLU A 29 1.90 -8.21 2.89
CA GLU A 29 0.58 -8.75 3.17
C GLU A 29 -0.41 -7.61 3.45
N VAL A 30 -1.53 -7.59 2.73
CA VAL A 30 -2.66 -6.67 2.94
C VAL A 30 -3.91 -7.52 3.15
N GLN A 31 -4.54 -7.42 4.32
CA GLN A 31 -5.74 -8.19 4.65
C GLN A 31 -5.62 -9.71 4.43
N GLY A 32 -4.44 -10.28 4.65
CA GLY A 32 -4.17 -11.71 4.45
C GLY A 32 -3.84 -12.12 3.01
N GLU A 33 -3.73 -11.17 2.08
CA GLU A 33 -3.28 -11.43 0.71
C GLU A 33 -1.88 -10.85 0.47
N GLU A 34 -1.01 -11.63 -0.17
CA GLU A 34 0.30 -11.15 -0.60
C GLU A 34 0.19 -10.28 -1.85
N VAL A 35 0.80 -9.11 -1.79
CA VAL A 35 0.74 -8.05 -2.80
C VAL A 35 2.15 -7.68 -3.24
N ASP A 36 2.41 -7.65 -4.55
CA ASP A 36 3.65 -7.13 -5.16
C ASP A 36 3.74 -5.60 -5.05
N LEU A 37 4.11 -5.12 -3.86
CA LEU A 37 4.19 -3.69 -3.53
C LEU A 37 5.16 -2.94 -4.45
N GLN A 38 6.30 -3.54 -4.75
CA GLN A 38 7.32 -2.91 -5.56
C GLN A 38 6.84 -2.69 -6.99
N GLU A 39 6.28 -3.74 -7.62
CA GLU A 39 5.67 -3.66 -8.95
C GLU A 39 4.56 -2.58 -8.96
N PHE A 40 3.80 -2.50 -7.87
CA PHE A 40 2.74 -1.51 -7.68
C PHE A 40 3.22 -0.08 -7.71
N VAL A 41 4.23 0.23 -6.92
CA VAL A 41 4.81 1.57 -6.91
C VAL A 41 5.40 1.92 -8.28
N PHE A 42 6.05 0.98 -8.96
CA PHE A 42 6.63 1.23 -10.27
C PHE A 42 5.57 1.50 -11.34
N GLU A 43 4.53 0.68 -11.45
CA GLU A 43 3.47 0.86 -12.44
C GLU A 43 2.69 2.16 -12.22
N ILE A 44 2.48 2.56 -10.96
CA ILE A 44 1.87 3.86 -10.61
C ILE A 44 2.74 5.02 -11.07
N LYS A 45 4.05 4.98 -10.77
CA LYS A 45 4.98 6.06 -11.13
C LYS A 45 5.16 6.24 -12.64
N ARG A 46 4.82 5.22 -13.43
CA ARG A 46 4.84 5.30 -14.90
C ARG A 46 3.63 6.06 -15.48
N ARG A 47 2.66 6.43 -14.64
CA ARG A 47 1.45 7.16 -15.05
C ARG A 47 1.39 8.53 -14.40
N GLU A 48 0.84 9.48 -15.14
CA GLU A 48 0.63 10.85 -14.66
C GLU A 48 -0.74 11.03 -13.99
N THR A 49 -1.73 10.20 -14.35
CA THR A 49 -3.13 10.37 -13.90
C THR A 49 -3.84 9.06 -13.57
N VAL A 50 -4.88 9.17 -12.74
CA VAL A 50 -5.83 8.09 -12.42
C VAL A 50 -7.05 8.16 -13.34
N PRO A 51 -7.28 7.14 -14.20
CA PRO A 51 -8.50 7.04 -14.96
C PRO A 51 -9.77 7.16 -14.11
N THR A 52 -10.76 7.85 -14.65
CA THR A 52 -11.92 8.30 -13.86
C THR A 52 -12.71 7.15 -13.22
N GLY A 53 -12.84 6.01 -13.91
CA GLY A 53 -13.53 4.81 -13.40
C GLY A 53 -12.81 4.07 -12.27
N GLU A 54 -11.59 4.48 -11.91
CA GLU A 54 -10.74 3.76 -10.95
C GLU A 54 -10.38 4.62 -9.74
N ARG A 55 -10.84 5.89 -9.70
CA ARG A 55 -10.64 6.82 -8.57
C ARG A 55 -11.08 6.20 -7.25
N GLU A 56 -12.25 5.59 -7.20
CA GLU A 56 -12.75 4.94 -5.99
C GLU A 56 -11.88 3.76 -5.54
N ARG A 57 -11.36 2.97 -6.49
CA ARG A 57 -10.48 1.84 -6.17
C ARG A 57 -9.14 2.32 -5.62
N VAL A 58 -8.58 3.38 -6.19
CA VAL A 58 -7.38 4.05 -5.68
C VAL A 58 -7.62 4.62 -4.28
N GLU A 59 -8.77 5.23 -4.02
CA GLU A 59 -9.09 5.72 -2.68
C GLU A 59 -9.28 4.59 -1.67
N ARG A 60 -9.88 3.46 -2.05
CA ARG A 60 -9.91 2.25 -1.21
C ARG A 60 -8.51 1.71 -0.95
N ALA A 61 -7.64 1.70 -1.98
CA ALA A 61 -6.24 1.32 -1.86
C ALA A 61 -5.51 2.09 -0.76
N LYS A 62 -5.60 3.42 -0.83
CA LYS A 62 -4.95 4.32 0.12
C LYS A 62 -5.49 4.09 1.54
N ARG A 63 -6.79 3.85 1.71
CA ARG A 63 -7.39 3.54 3.03
C ARG A 63 -6.85 2.22 3.59
N ASN A 64 -6.78 1.17 2.78
CA ASN A 64 -6.26 -0.13 3.21
C ASN A 64 -4.79 -0.01 3.61
N LEU A 65 -3.96 0.61 2.78
CA LEU A 65 -2.55 0.86 3.08
C LEU A 65 -2.36 1.67 4.37
N ARG A 66 -3.14 2.73 4.59
CA ARG A 66 -3.07 3.52 5.84
C ARG A 66 -3.44 2.70 7.07
N ARG A 67 -4.41 1.78 6.96
CA ARG A 67 -4.77 0.86 8.04
C ARG A 67 -3.61 -0.10 8.36
N GLU A 68 -3.07 -0.76 7.34
CA GLU A 68 -1.95 -1.70 7.47
C GLU A 68 -0.70 -1.03 8.08
N ARG A 69 -0.44 0.24 7.73
CA ARG A 69 0.60 1.05 8.35
C ARG A 69 0.37 1.23 9.86
N LEU A 70 -0.85 1.61 10.24
CA LEU A 70 -1.21 1.87 11.64
C LEU A 70 -1.11 0.60 12.48
N GLU A 71 -1.62 -0.52 11.98
CA GLU A 71 -1.57 -1.81 12.68
C GLU A 71 -0.13 -2.27 12.93
N ARG A 72 0.77 -2.10 11.96
CA ARG A 72 2.21 -2.41 12.13
C ARG A 72 2.88 -1.47 13.12
N LEU A 73 2.55 -0.18 13.06
CA LEU A 73 3.09 0.82 13.98
C LEU A 73 2.70 0.48 15.43
N GLN A 74 1.42 0.16 15.65
CA GLN A 74 0.90 -0.23 16.96
C GLN A 74 1.62 -1.45 17.52
N ARG A 75 1.87 -2.49 16.71
CA ARG A 75 2.65 -3.68 17.13
C ARG A 75 4.07 -3.34 17.59
N ILE A 76 4.72 -2.34 16.98
CA ILE A 76 6.03 -1.84 17.42
C ILE A 76 5.88 -1.05 18.73
N GLU A 77 4.88 -0.16 18.83
CA GLU A 77 4.60 0.66 20.01
C GLU A 77 4.31 -0.17 21.27
N ASP A 78 3.48 -1.20 21.13
CA ASP A 78 3.12 -2.10 22.23
C ASP A 78 4.29 -3.02 22.64
N GLY A 79 5.30 -3.14 21.78
CA GLY A 79 6.50 -3.94 22.07
C GLY A 79 6.25 -5.45 22.14
N GLU A 80 5.11 -5.90 21.60
CA GLU A 80 4.65 -7.30 21.56
C GLU A 80 5.51 -8.19 20.65
N VAL A 81 6.38 -7.59 19.85
CA VAL A 81 7.23 -8.28 18.88
C VAL A 81 8.70 -8.33 19.34
N SER A 82 9.45 -9.26 18.76
CA SER A 82 10.91 -9.29 18.88
C SER A 82 11.55 -8.12 18.14
N TYR A 83 12.82 -7.82 18.42
CA TYR A 83 13.55 -6.77 17.69
C TYR A 83 13.57 -7.02 16.17
N ALA A 84 13.94 -8.25 15.78
CA ALA A 84 14.00 -8.64 14.37
C ALA A 84 12.62 -8.58 13.67
N GLU A 85 11.55 -8.91 14.36
CA GLU A 85 10.19 -8.73 13.82
C GLU A 85 9.82 -7.25 13.71
N GLY A 86 10.18 -6.43 14.71
CA GLY A 86 10.00 -4.98 14.65
C GLY A 86 10.77 -4.33 13.50
N GLU A 87 11.96 -4.83 13.17
CA GLU A 87 12.73 -4.37 12.01
C GLU A 87 11.97 -4.63 10.69
N ARG A 88 11.42 -5.84 10.52
CA ARG A 88 10.59 -6.19 9.36
C ARG A 88 9.32 -5.34 9.26
N LEU A 89 8.64 -5.13 10.38
CA LEU A 89 7.45 -4.28 10.42
C LEU A 89 7.78 -2.84 10.02
N ALA A 90 8.91 -2.32 10.50
CA ALA A 90 9.37 -0.98 10.15
C ALA A 90 9.76 -0.85 8.67
N GLU A 91 10.40 -1.85 8.08
CA GLU A 91 10.64 -1.89 6.62
C GLU A 91 9.33 -1.91 5.82
N SER A 92 8.36 -2.70 6.28
CA SER A 92 7.03 -2.77 5.67
C SER A 92 6.28 -1.43 5.78
N ILE A 93 6.36 -0.74 6.92
CA ILE A 93 5.79 0.61 7.11
C ILE A 93 6.38 1.60 6.11
N VAL A 94 7.72 1.62 5.96
CA VAL A 94 8.39 2.52 5.02
C VAL A 94 7.99 2.22 3.57
N GLY A 95 7.83 0.94 3.22
CA GLY A 95 7.29 0.51 1.93
C GLY A 95 5.87 1.05 1.69
N ILE A 96 4.99 0.91 2.68
CA ILE A 96 3.61 1.38 2.62
C ILE A 96 3.57 2.91 2.45
N ASP A 97 4.37 3.66 3.21
CA ASP A 97 4.45 5.12 3.10
C ASP A 97 4.89 5.57 1.70
N ARG A 98 5.82 4.83 1.11
CA ARG A 98 6.28 5.09 -0.26
C ARG A 98 5.20 4.80 -1.30
N ALA A 99 4.40 3.77 -1.11
CA ALA A 99 3.27 3.47 -1.99
C ALA A 99 2.15 4.50 -1.86
N LEU A 100 1.85 4.95 -0.63
CA LEU A 100 0.92 6.04 -0.38
C LEU A 100 1.37 7.32 -1.07
N ASN A 101 2.63 7.71 -0.93
CA ASN A 101 3.19 8.88 -1.61
C ASN A 101 3.08 8.77 -3.14
N ALA A 102 3.32 7.59 -3.71
CA ALA A 102 3.17 7.37 -5.15
C ALA A 102 1.71 7.52 -5.62
N LEU A 103 0.75 6.99 -4.84
CA LEU A 103 -0.69 7.12 -5.12
C LEU A 103 -1.22 8.54 -4.92
N GLU A 104 -0.65 9.31 -3.99
CA GLU A 104 -0.99 10.70 -3.73
C GLU A 104 -0.40 11.66 -4.78
N ALA A 105 0.75 11.30 -5.37
CA ALA A 105 1.36 12.04 -6.46
C ALA A 105 0.59 11.92 -7.79
N LEU A 106 -0.31 10.94 -7.92
CA LEU A 106 -1.16 10.82 -9.10
C LEU A 106 -2.16 11.97 -9.15
N GLY A 107 -2.11 12.77 -10.22
CA GLY A 107 -3.07 13.83 -10.45
C GLY A 107 -4.47 13.29 -10.78
N PRO A 108 -5.54 14.06 -10.52
CA PRO A 108 -6.84 13.77 -11.12
C PRO A 108 -6.67 13.77 -12.65
N ALA A 109 -7.18 12.74 -13.34
CA ALA A 109 -7.24 12.78 -14.80
C ALA A 109 -8.02 14.01 -15.26
N ASP A 110 -7.46 14.73 -16.23
CA ASP A 110 -8.15 15.76 -16.98
C ASP A 110 -9.05 15.08 -18.02
N LEU A 111 -10.35 15.33 -17.92
CA LEU A 111 -11.37 14.70 -18.78
C LEU A 111 -11.13 15.01 -20.27
N GLU A 112 -10.53 16.15 -20.60
CA GLU A 112 -10.19 16.52 -21.98
C GLU A 112 -9.00 15.70 -22.53
N ARG A 113 -7.99 15.38 -21.70
CA ARG A 113 -6.84 14.56 -22.11
C ARG A 113 -7.14 13.06 -22.16
N GLU A 114 -8.12 12.59 -21.40
CA GLU A 114 -8.53 11.17 -21.36
C GLU A 114 -9.15 10.70 -22.70
N ALA A 115 -9.66 11.63 -23.50
CA ALA A 115 -10.19 11.35 -24.85
C ALA A 115 -9.10 11.13 -25.91
N GLU A 116 -7.90 11.70 -25.71
CA GLU A 116 -6.77 11.62 -26.64
C GLU A 116 -5.74 10.53 -26.25
N ALA A 117 -5.60 10.22 -24.96
CA ALA A 117 -4.62 9.27 -24.44
C ALA A 117 -5.15 7.82 -24.39
N GLN A 118 -4.81 7.07 -25.44
CA GLN A 118 -4.76 5.60 -25.59
C GLN A 118 -5.55 4.64 -24.65
N GLU A 119 -6.35 3.82 -25.35
CA GLU A 119 -6.49 2.36 -25.22
C GLU A 119 -7.17 1.76 -23.99
N ALA A 120 -8.37 1.21 -24.24
CA ALA A 120 -9.04 0.27 -23.34
C ALA A 120 -8.15 -0.91 -22.88
N ALA A 121 -7.11 -1.27 -23.64
CA ALA A 121 -6.13 -2.30 -23.26
C ALA A 121 -5.30 -1.87 -22.05
N ASP A 122 -4.81 -0.63 -22.02
CA ASP A 122 -4.02 -0.11 -20.90
C ASP A 122 -4.86 0.18 -19.67
N ARG A 123 -6.15 0.51 -19.86
CA ARG A 123 -7.13 0.53 -18.77
C ARG A 123 -7.36 -0.86 -18.19
N LYS A 124 -7.53 -1.90 -19.03
CA LYS A 124 -7.72 -3.29 -18.59
C LYS A 124 -6.51 -3.84 -17.85
N ARG A 125 -5.29 -3.55 -18.34
CA ARG A 125 -4.03 -3.96 -17.71
C ARG A 125 -3.91 -3.37 -16.31
N TRP A 126 -4.20 -2.08 -16.20
CA TRP A 126 -4.18 -1.36 -14.93
C TRP A 126 -5.29 -1.81 -13.97
N MET A 127 -6.49 -2.10 -14.48
CA MET A 127 -7.57 -2.68 -13.68
C MET A 127 -7.20 -4.05 -13.11
N LYS A 128 -6.59 -4.93 -13.91
CA LYS A 128 -6.12 -6.24 -13.43
C LYS A 128 -5.05 -6.07 -12.35
N PHE A 129 -4.19 -5.08 -12.53
CA PHE A 129 -3.12 -4.75 -11.61
C PHE A 129 -3.63 -4.24 -10.25
N LEU A 130 -4.53 -3.24 -10.25
CA LEU A 130 -5.15 -2.73 -9.02
C LEU A 130 -5.94 -3.79 -8.27
N ARG A 131 -6.63 -4.70 -8.98
CA ARG A 131 -7.36 -5.82 -8.34
C ARG A 131 -6.43 -6.79 -7.63
N LYS A 132 -5.28 -7.10 -8.22
CA LYS A 132 -4.29 -8.00 -7.63
C LYS A 132 -3.63 -7.37 -6.40
N ALA A 133 -3.37 -6.07 -6.45
CA ALA A 133 -2.59 -5.39 -5.42
C ALA A 133 -3.39 -4.96 -4.18
N LEU A 134 -4.72 -4.98 -4.22
CA LEU A 134 -5.53 -4.33 -3.18
C LEU A 134 -6.51 -5.27 -2.47
N GLY A 135 -6.47 -6.55 -2.83
CA GLY A 135 -7.48 -7.52 -2.44
C GLY A 135 -8.81 -7.22 -3.12
N ASN A 136 -9.45 -8.25 -3.70
CA ASN A 136 -10.85 -8.10 -4.06
C ASN A 136 -11.63 -8.03 -2.75
N GLU A 137 -12.46 -7.00 -2.57
CA GLU A 137 -13.59 -7.04 -1.64
C GLU A 137 -14.61 -8.07 -2.16
N ASP A 138 -14.23 -9.35 -2.15
CA ASP A 138 -15.11 -10.51 -2.35
C ASP A 138 -14.84 -11.55 -1.24
N THR A 139 -14.47 -11.10 -0.04
CA THR A 139 -14.63 -11.88 1.20
C THR A 139 -15.89 -11.46 1.95
N SER A 140 -16.99 -11.29 1.22
CA SER A 140 -18.33 -11.28 1.77
C SER A 140 -18.84 -12.73 1.96
N HIS A 141 -18.68 -13.22 3.19
CA HIS A 141 -19.60 -14.13 3.89
C HIS A 141 -20.03 -15.43 3.17
N ASN A 142 -19.37 -16.57 3.46
CA ASN A 142 -20.11 -17.82 3.68
C ASN A 142 -19.32 -18.88 4.48
N THR A 143 -19.09 -18.62 5.77
CA THR A 143 -18.83 -19.72 6.71
C THR A 143 -19.39 -19.36 8.07
N ARG A 144 -20.64 -19.77 8.32
CA ARG A 144 -21.08 -20.46 9.55
C ARG A 144 -22.61 -20.49 9.60
N GLY A 145 -23.15 -21.67 9.35
CA GLY A 145 -24.55 -21.99 9.52
C GLY A 145 -24.75 -23.50 9.59
N ARG A 146 -24.19 -24.14 10.63
CA ARG A 146 -24.66 -25.43 11.18
C ARG A 146 -24.00 -25.68 12.54
N PRO A 147 -24.72 -26.29 13.50
CA PRO A 147 -25.32 -27.62 13.39
C PRO A 147 -26.85 -27.66 13.23
#